data_AF-A0A6G6KEF2-F1
#
_entry.id   AF-A0A6G6KEF2-F1
#
_cell.length_a   1.000
_cell.length_b   1.000
_cell.length_c   1.000
_cell.angle_alpha   90.00
_cell.angle_beta   90.00
_cell.angle_gamma   90.00
#
_symmetry.space_group_name_H-M   'P 1'
#
loop_
_entity.id
_entity.type
_entity.pdbx_description
1 polymer ?
#
loop_
_entity_poly.entity_id
_entity_poly.type
_entity_poly.pdbx_seq_one_letter_code
_entity_poly.pdbx_strand_id
1 'polypeptide(L)'
;MSSLTYTVRIPGQQAPAQMEFARLKNAYADGNIPGTAMVTLEHQDFWYPLGELMGDAPTKPLLFPCGACKQMVKSRWIDRGNPVKCPKCNGALTVPNPDATKAQIVVDQKQSRATPFVWLGVLMIVVGIATTAFSYFQARSEGGAYGIWYGVVLAGLALVMDHWFDFRGKRRKGK
;
A
#
# COMPACT_ATOMS: atom_id res chain seq x y z
N MET A 1 5.95 -24.76 21.73
CA MET A 1 4.92 -23.72 21.56
C MET A 1 5.60 -22.39 21.85
N SER A 2 5.85 -21.56 20.84
CA SER A 2 6.47 -20.25 21.04
C SER A 2 5.52 -19.40 21.89
N SER A 3 5.98 -18.88 23.03
CA SER A 3 5.18 -17.95 23.82
C SER A 3 5.00 -16.68 23.00
N LEU A 4 3.74 -16.28 22.78
CA LEU A 4 3.43 -15.03 22.09
C LEU A 4 3.70 -13.88 23.08
N THR A 5 4.65 -13.02 22.74
CA THR A 5 5.00 -11.83 23.50
C THR A 5 4.17 -10.64 23.01
N TYR A 6 3.56 -9.92 23.96
CA TYR A 6 2.73 -8.75 23.71
C TYR A 6 3.42 -7.53 24.29
N THR A 7 3.42 -6.43 23.55
CA THR A 7 3.80 -5.12 24.06
C THR A 7 2.53 -4.40 24.50
N VAL A 8 2.49 -3.96 25.75
CA VAL A 8 1.32 -3.37 26.40
C VAL A 8 1.62 -1.95 26.83
N ARG A 9 0.70 -1.04 26.53
CA ARG A 9 0.75 0.36 26.92
C ARG A 9 -0.46 0.67 27.79
N ILE A 10 -0.19 0.90 29.07
CA ILE A 10 -1.21 1.22 30.07
C ILE A 10 -1.44 2.74 30.07
N PRO A 11 -2.70 3.23 30.09
CA PRO A 11 -2.98 4.65 30.22
C PRO A 11 -2.30 5.22 31.48
N GLY A 12 -1.51 6.28 31.32
CA GLY A 12 -0.77 6.91 32.42
C GLY A 12 0.63 6.36 32.69
N GLN A 13 1.06 5.25 32.06
CA GLN A 13 2.46 4.82 32.09
C GLN A 13 3.28 5.44 30.95
N GLN A 14 4.53 5.84 31.25
CA GLN A 14 5.44 6.45 30.28
C GLN A 14 6.07 5.44 29.31
N ALA A 15 6.30 4.19 29.74
CA ALA A 15 6.98 3.19 28.94
C ALA A 15 6.08 1.97 28.64
N PRO A 16 6.07 1.45 27.40
CA PRO A 16 5.41 0.20 27.08
C PRO A 16 6.17 -0.98 27.69
N ALA A 17 5.45 -1.96 28.23
CA ALA A 17 6.02 -3.15 28.83
C ALA A 17 5.79 -4.37 27.92
N GLN A 18 6.81 -5.21 27.76
CA GLN A 18 6.65 -6.51 27.10
C GLN A 18 6.26 -7.58 28.12
N MET A 19 5.26 -8.38 27.79
CA MET A 19 4.79 -9.46 28.64
C MET A 19 4.27 -10.63 27.82
N GLU A 20 4.44 -11.84 28.35
CA GLU A 20 3.86 -13.04 27.74
C GLU A 20 2.33 -13.04 27.86
N PHE A 21 1.66 -13.63 26.88
CA PHE A 21 0.20 -13.72 26.85
C PHE A 21 -0.43 -14.25 28.16
N ALA A 22 0.18 -15.29 28.75
CA ALA A 22 -0.34 -15.89 29.98
C ALA A 22 -0.31 -14.89 31.14
N ARG A 23 0.77 -14.10 31.27
CA ARG A 23 0.89 -13.07 32.30
C ARG A 23 -0.09 -11.92 32.04
N LEU A 24 -0.23 -11.49 30.79
CA LEU A 24 -1.18 -10.47 30.37
C LEU A 24 -2.62 -10.87 30.69
N LYS A 25 -2.99 -12.12 30.40
CA LYS A 25 -4.32 -12.66 30.68
C LYS A 25 -4.62 -12.68 32.18
N ASN A 26 -3.67 -13.12 33.00
CA ASN A 26 -3.84 -13.13 34.45
C ASN A 26 -3.96 -11.70 35.00
N ALA A 27 -3.06 -10.78 34.59
CA ALA A 27 -3.11 -9.39 35.02
C ALA A 27 -4.40 -8.66 34.61
N TYR A 28 -4.98 -9.04 33.47
CA TYR A 28 -6.30 -8.57 33.03
C TYR A 28 -7.44 -9.13 33.92
N ALA A 29 -7.43 -10.44 34.17
CA ALA A 29 -8.42 -11.09 35.04
C ALA A 29 -8.39 -10.56 36.48
N ASP A 30 -7.19 -10.22 36.98
CA ASP A 30 -6.98 -9.64 38.31
C ASP A 30 -7.37 -8.14 38.38
N GLY A 31 -7.74 -7.51 37.25
CA GLY A 31 -8.08 -6.08 37.18
C GLY A 31 -6.88 -5.13 37.25
N ASN A 32 -5.65 -5.65 37.22
CA ASN A 32 -4.42 -4.85 37.28
C ASN A 32 -4.17 -4.05 35.98
N ILE A 33 -4.71 -4.52 34.85
CA ILE A 33 -4.61 -3.85 33.55
C ILE A 33 -6.02 -3.56 33.04
N PRO A 34 -6.37 -2.29 32.75
CA PRO A 34 -7.69 -1.96 32.23
C PRO A 34 -7.85 -2.48 30.79
N GLY A 35 -9.08 -2.84 30.40
CA GLY A 35 -9.39 -3.26 29.02
C GLY A 35 -9.13 -2.18 27.96
N THR A 36 -9.00 -0.92 28.38
CA THR A 36 -8.60 0.23 27.54
C THR A 36 -7.10 0.31 27.30
N ALA A 37 -6.29 -0.52 27.95
CA ALA A 37 -4.86 -0.62 27.66
C ALA A 37 -4.65 -1.05 26.22
N MET A 38 -3.66 -0.46 25.57
CA MET A 38 -3.36 -0.75 24.17
C MET A 38 -2.31 -1.85 24.10
N VAL A 39 -2.52 -2.84 23.23
CA VAL A 39 -1.59 -3.94 23.04
C VAL A 39 -1.23 -4.12 21.57
N THR A 40 -0.07 -4.69 21.32
CA THR A 40 0.37 -5.13 19.99
C THR A 40 1.21 -6.40 20.12
N LEU A 41 1.17 -7.29 19.13
CA LEU A 41 2.16 -8.36 19.01
C LEU A 41 3.47 -7.81 18.45
N GLU A 42 4.57 -8.53 18.74
CA GLU A 42 5.91 -8.20 18.25
C GLU A 42 6.00 -8.02 16.73
N HIS A 43 5.27 -8.83 15.95
CA HIS A 43 5.25 -8.76 14.48
C HIS A 43 4.08 -7.95 13.91
N GLN A 44 3.30 -7.27 14.75
CA GLN A 44 2.21 -6.40 14.32
C GLN A 44 2.61 -4.92 14.48
N ASP A 45 2.24 -4.10 13.52
CA ASP A 45 2.56 -2.67 13.42
C ASP A 45 1.42 -1.76 13.93
N PHE A 46 0.37 -2.33 14.53
CA PHE A 46 -0.81 -1.60 14.95
C PHE A 46 -1.22 -1.95 16.39
N TRP A 47 -1.72 -0.95 17.10
CA TRP A 47 -2.16 -1.09 18.48
C TRP A 47 -3.68 -1.28 18.54
N TYR A 48 -4.15 -2.12 19.46
CA TYR A 48 -5.57 -2.36 19.69
C TYR A 48 -5.88 -2.51 21.18
N PRO A 49 -7.12 -2.26 21.63
CA PRO A 49 -7.51 -2.41 23.02
C PRO A 49 -7.34 -3.83 23.54
N LEU A 50 -6.91 -3.98 24.79
CA LEU A 50 -6.80 -5.27 25.46
C LEU A 50 -8.16 -5.97 25.58
N GLY A 51 -9.23 -5.21 25.81
CA GLY A 51 -10.59 -5.75 25.84
C GLY A 51 -11.00 -6.41 24.51
N GLU A 52 -10.49 -5.94 23.37
CA GLU A 52 -10.72 -6.55 22.06
C GLU A 52 -9.96 -7.89 21.92
N LEU A 53 -8.75 -7.98 22.47
CA LEU A 53 -7.97 -9.22 22.52
C LEU A 53 -8.66 -10.28 23.38
N MET A 54 -9.15 -9.86 24.56
CA MET A 54 -9.77 -10.74 25.56
C MET A 54 -11.21 -11.14 25.21
N GLY A 55 -11.87 -10.39 24.31
CA GLY A 55 -13.22 -10.69 23.82
C GLY A 55 -14.33 -9.94 24.54
N ASP A 56 -14.00 -9.02 25.45
CA ASP A 56 -14.97 -8.20 26.17
C ASP A 56 -15.45 -6.99 25.35
N ALA A 57 -14.67 -6.57 24.36
CA ALA A 57 -15.06 -5.54 23.39
C ALA A 57 -15.28 -6.15 22.00
N PRO A 58 -16.29 -5.68 21.24
CA PRO A 58 -16.54 -6.17 19.89
C PRO A 58 -15.40 -5.75 18.95
N THR A 59 -14.80 -6.73 18.28
CA THR A 59 -13.81 -6.48 17.22
C THR A 59 -14.49 -6.40 15.86
N LYS A 60 -14.00 -5.53 15.00
CA LYS A 60 -14.47 -5.46 13.61
C LYS A 60 -14.22 -6.81 12.92
N PRO A 61 -15.24 -7.45 12.31
CA PRO A 61 -15.02 -8.67 11.56
C PRO A 61 -14.28 -8.36 10.26
N LEU A 62 -13.31 -9.22 9.92
CA LEU A 62 -12.63 -9.21 8.65
C LEU A 62 -13.02 -10.48 7.88
N LEU A 63 -13.48 -10.29 6.65
CA LEU A 63 -13.89 -11.36 5.75
C LEU A 63 -12.94 -11.34 4.55
N PHE A 64 -12.35 -12.50 4.24
CA PHE A 64 -11.42 -12.60 3.13
C PHE A 64 -11.43 -14.02 2.53
N PRO A 65 -11.17 -14.16 1.22
CA PRO A 65 -11.22 -15.46 0.56
C PRO A 65 -9.98 -16.30 0.89
N CYS A 66 -10.17 -17.58 1.16
CA CYS A 66 -9.08 -18.55 1.23
C CYS A 66 -8.41 -18.69 -0.15
N GLY A 67 -7.08 -18.62 -0.21
CA GLY A 67 -6.32 -18.77 -1.46
C GLY A 67 -6.55 -20.11 -2.16
N ALA A 68 -6.67 -21.20 -1.39
CA ALA A 68 -6.79 -22.57 -1.87
C ALA A 68 -8.22 -22.97 -2.25
N CYS A 69 -9.18 -22.85 -1.33
CA CYS A 69 -10.55 -23.35 -1.54
C CYS A 69 -11.58 -22.25 -1.85
N LYS A 70 -11.16 -20.99 -1.95
CA LYS A 70 -11.98 -19.80 -2.23
C LYS A 70 -13.13 -19.52 -1.23
N GLN A 71 -13.27 -20.32 -0.18
CA GLN A 71 -14.23 -20.09 0.89
C GLN A 71 -13.91 -18.77 1.61
N MET A 72 -14.95 -17.99 1.95
CA MET A 72 -14.80 -16.81 2.79
C MET A 72 -14.45 -17.22 4.22
N VAL A 73 -13.29 -16.76 4.70
CA VAL A 73 -12.82 -16.93 6.07
C VAL A 73 -13.16 -15.68 6.85
N LYS A 74 -13.75 -15.87 8.04
CA LYS A 74 -14.02 -14.81 9.00
C LYS A 74 -12.92 -14.81 10.06
N SER A 75 -12.23 -13.69 10.22
CA SER A 75 -11.28 -13.45 11.30
C SER A 75 -11.60 -12.12 12.01
N ARG A 76 -10.94 -11.85 13.14
CA ARG A 76 -11.01 -10.53 13.77
C ARG A 76 -10.00 -9.60 13.11
N TRP A 77 -10.29 -8.30 13.13
CA TRP A 77 -9.37 -7.28 12.64
C TRP A 77 -8.02 -7.25 13.38
N ILE A 78 -8.02 -7.64 14.66
CA ILE A 78 -6.80 -7.74 15.47
C ILE A 78 -5.90 -8.92 15.06
N ASP A 79 -6.43 -9.91 14.35
CA ASP A 79 -5.67 -11.08 13.90
C ASP A 79 -4.91 -10.82 12.59
N ARG A 80 -4.89 -9.58 12.08
CA ARG A 80 -4.16 -9.20 10.85
C ARG A 80 -2.68 -9.55 10.96
N GLY A 81 -2.12 -10.16 9.91
CA GLY A 81 -0.74 -10.64 9.90
C GLY A 81 -0.51 -11.95 10.67
N ASN A 82 -1.49 -12.46 11.42
CA ASN A 82 -1.38 -13.75 12.11
C ASN A 82 -1.76 -14.91 11.18
N PRO A 83 -1.15 -16.09 11.37
CA PRO A 83 -1.57 -17.31 10.71
C PRO A 83 -2.90 -17.79 11.30
N VAL A 84 -3.88 -18.03 10.45
CA VAL A 84 -5.16 -18.66 10.78
C VAL A 84 -5.36 -19.90 9.91
N LYS A 85 -6.27 -20.79 10.33
CA LYS A 85 -6.61 -21.99 9.54
C LYS A 85 -7.91 -21.77 8.80
N CYS A 86 -7.98 -22.20 7.54
CA CYS A 86 -9.24 -22.22 6.82
C CYS A 86 -10.19 -23.25 7.46
N PRO A 87 -11.45 -22.90 7.80
CA PRO A 87 -12.40 -23.85 8.36
C PRO A 87 -12.80 -24.97 7.39
N LYS A 88 -12.61 -24.77 6.08
CA LYS A 88 -12.99 -25.75 5.04
C LYS A 88 -11.86 -26.68 4.63
N CYS A 89 -10.68 -26.13 4.31
CA CYS A 89 -9.55 -26.94 3.82
C CYS A 89 -8.43 -27.13 4.85
N ASN A 90 -8.55 -26.57 6.05
CA ASN A 90 -7.51 -26.57 7.10
C ASN A 90 -6.14 -26.02 6.66
N GLY A 91 -6.03 -25.39 5.48
CA GLY A 91 -4.82 -24.74 5.02
C GLY A 91 -4.43 -23.58 5.94
N ALA A 92 -3.13 -23.46 6.20
CA ALA A 92 -2.58 -22.30 6.89
C ALA A 92 -2.60 -21.08 5.96
N LEU A 93 -3.15 -19.98 6.43
CA LEU A 93 -3.26 -18.74 5.67
C LEU A 93 -3.06 -17.54 6.59
N THR A 94 -2.39 -16.51 6.09
CA THR A 94 -2.17 -15.29 6.85
C THR A 94 -3.33 -14.33 6.63
N VAL A 95 -3.84 -13.75 7.70
CA VAL A 95 -4.91 -12.74 7.61
C VAL A 95 -4.37 -11.50 6.89
N PRO A 96 -4.97 -11.09 5.76
CA PRO A 96 -4.49 -9.96 4.98
C PRO A 96 -4.66 -8.65 5.74
N ASN A 97 -3.75 -7.69 5.50
CA ASN A 97 -3.91 -6.32 6.01
C ASN A 97 -4.63 -5.46 4.95
N PRO A 98 -5.95 -5.21 5.09
CA PRO A 98 -6.72 -4.47 4.11
C PRO A 98 -6.28 -3.01 3.95
N ASP A 99 -5.64 -2.40 4.96
CA ASP A 99 -5.16 -1.02 4.85
C ASP A 99 -3.93 -0.96 3.93
N ALA A 100 -3.02 -1.93 4.08
CA ALA A 100 -1.88 -2.09 3.18
C ALA A 100 -2.35 -2.41 1.74
N THR A 101 -3.36 -3.28 1.59
CA THR A 101 -3.94 -3.60 0.27
C THR A 101 -4.58 -2.37 -0.38
N LYS A 102 -5.35 -1.56 0.37
CA LYS A 102 -5.95 -0.32 -0.15
C LYS A 102 -4.89 0.69 -0.58
N ALA A 103 -3.84 0.87 0.21
CA ALA A 103 -2.75 1.78 -0.12
C ALA A 103 -2.08 1.38 -1.44
N GLN A 104 -1.81 0.08 -1.63
CA GLN A 104 -1.27 -0.44 -2.88
C GLN A 104 -2.23 -0.22 -4.06
N ILE A 105 -3.52 -0.52 -3.90
CA ILE A 105 -4.51 -0.30 -4.97
C ILE A 105 -4.58 1.17 -5.39
N VAL A 106 -4.51 2.11 -4.44
CA VAL A 106 -4.53 3.55 -4.76
C VAL A 106 -3.26 3.97 -5.50
N VAL A 107 -2.10 3.41 -5.14
CA VAL A 107 -0.83 3.66 -5.84
C VAL A 107 -0.90 3.09 -7.26
N ASP A 108 -1.34 1.84 -7.42
CA ASP A 108 -1.47 1.17 -8.72
C ASP A 108 -2.47 1.91 -9.62
N GLN A 109 -3.62 2.33 -9.08
CA GLN A 109 -4.64 3.06 -9.83
C GLN A 109 -4.15 4.46 -10.25
N LYS A 110 -3.33 5.13 -9.42
CA LYS A 110 -2.68 6.39 -9.81
C LYS A 110 -1.65 6.16 -10.92
N GLN A 111 -0.86 5.09 -10.82
CA GLN A 111 0.15 4.74 -11.80
C GLN A 111 -0.50 4.38 -13.15
N SER A 112 -1.58 3.59 -13.16
CA SER A 112 -2.31 3.22 -14.38
C SER A 112 -2.99 4.39 -15.08
N ARG A 113 -3.36 5.45 -14.34
CA ARG A 113 -3.92 6.67 -14.93
C ARG A 113 -2.87 7.56 -15.59
N ALA A 114 -1.62 7.48 -15.15
CA ALA A 114 -0.56 8.37 -15.61
C ALA A 114 0.25 7.79 -16.79
N THR A 115 0.35 6.46 -16.91
CA THR A 115 1.00 5.77 -18.05
C THR A 115 0.49 6.16 -19.45
N PRO A 116 -0.81 6.35 -19.74
CA PRO A 116 -1.25 6.72 -21.09
C PRO A 116 -0.75 8.11 -21.52
N PHE A 117 -0.63 9.06 -20.60
CA PHE A 117 -0.13 10.40 -20.91
C PHE A 117 1.36 10.42 -21.24
N VAL A 118 2.14 9.54 -20.63
CA VAL A 118 3.57 9.36 -20.98
C VAL A 118 3.72 8.84 -22.39
N TRP A 119 2.96 7.79 -22.74
CA TRP A 119 2.99 7.23 -24.09
C TRP A 119 2.50 8.22 -25.15
N LEU A 120 1.47 9.00 -24.83
CA LEU A 120 1.02 10.11 -25.67
C LEU A 120 2.14 11.14 -25.88
N GLY A 121 2.82 11.56 -24.81
CA GLY A 121 3.94 12.50 -24.87
C GLY A 121 5.11 11.98 -25.71
N VAL A 122 5.50 10.71 -25.52
CA VAL A 122 6.54 10.05 -26.34
C VAL A 122 6.13 10.00 -27.81
N LEU A 123 4.88 9.63 -28.10
CA LEU A 123 4.38 9.57 -29.48
C LEU A 123 4.41 10.94 -30.15
N MET A 124 4.04 12.02 -29.44
CA MET A 124 4.15 13.38 -29.97
C MET A 124 5.59 13.78 -30.29
N ILE A 125 6.56 13.41 -29.44
CA ILE A 125 7.99 13.67 -29.70
C ILE A 125 8.43 12.94 -30.97
N VAL A 126 8.11 11.66 -31.11
CA VAL A 126 8.47 10.85 -32.29
C VAL A 126 7.86 11.43 -33.56
N VAL A 127 6.57 11.77 -33.54
CA VAL A 127 5.87 12.37 -34.69
C VAL A 127 6.53 13.71 -35.05
N GLY A 128 6.78 14.59 -34.07
CA GLY A 128 7.41 15.89 -34.32
C GLY A 128 8.82 15.80 -34.92
N ILE A 129 9.63 14.85 -34.47
CA ILE A 129 10.96 14.58 -35.04
C ILE A 129 10.82 14.05 -36.47
N ALA A 130 9.93 13.08 -36.70
CA ALA A 130 9.73 12.49 -38.01
C ALA A 130 9.23 13.51 -39.04
N THR A 131 8.28 14.37 -38.68
CA THR A 131 7.79 15.44 -39.56
C THR A 131 8.87 16.48 -39.87
N THR A 132 9.71 16.81 -38.90
CA THR A 132 10.83 17.74 -39.11
C THR A 132 11.88 17.15 -40.04
N ALA A 133 12.25 15.87 -39.84
CA ALA A 133 13.17 15.16 -40.72
C ALA A 133 12.61 15.04 -42.14
N PHE A 134 11.33 14.71 -42.30
CA PHE A 134 10.67 14.63 -43.60
C PHE A 134 10.68 15.97 -44.33
N SER A 135 10.31 17.06 -43.65
CA SER A 135 10.36 18.42 -44.24
C SER A 135 11.79 18.80 -44.67
N TYR A 136 12.80 18.44 -43.89
CA TYR A 136 14.20 18.67 -44.24
C TYR A 136 14.63 17.89 -45.50
N PHE A 137 14.29 16.60 -45.59
CA PHE A 137 14.62 15.79 -46.77
C PHE A 137 13.91 16.28 -48.04
N GLN A 138 12.65 16.69 -47.93
CA GLN A 138 11.89 17.24 -49.05
C GLN A 138 12.46 18.58 -49.54
N ALA A 139 12.80 19.49 -48.62
CA ALA A 139 13.44 20.75 -48.96
C ALA A 139 14.80 20.56 -49.65
N ARG A 140 15.56 19.52 -49.25
CA ARG A 140 16.84 19.16 -49.86
C ARG A 140 16.69 18.63 -51.29
N SER A 141 15.62 17.90 -51.62
CA SER A 141 15.38 17.40 -52.99
C SER A 141 14.83 18.48 -53.93
N GLU A 142 14.03 19.42 -53.42
CA GLU A 142 13.31 20.40 -54.23
C GLU A 142 13.96 21.80 -54.24
N GLY A 143 15.02 22.03 -53.46
CA GLY A 143 15.71 23.32 -53.38
C GLY A 143 14.93 24.41 -52.64
N GLY A 144 14.07 24.01 -51.70
CA GLY A 144 13.15 24.90 -50.96
C GLY A 144 13.56 25.19 -49.52
N ALA A 145 12.74 25.97 -48.81
CA ALA A 145 12.85 26.17 -47.36
C ALA A 145 12.16 25.03 -46.60
N TYR A 146 12.68 24.66 -45.42
CA TYR A 146 12.03 23.68 -44.53
C TYR A 146 11.42 24.37 -43.30
N GLY A 147 10.30 23.82 -42.83
CA GLY A 147 9.62 24.29 -41.63
C GLY A 147 10.02 23.44 -40.43
N ILE A 148 10.40 24.08 -39.33
CA ILE A 148 10.74 23.36 -38.09
C ILE A 148 9.56 23.37 -37.13
N TRP A 149 9.04 22.19 -36.82
CA TRP A 149 7.87 22.02 -35.96
C TRP A 149 8.25 21.78 -34.49
N TYR A 150 9.00 22.72 -33.91
CA TYR A 150 9.41 22.63 -32.50
C TYR A 150 8.23 22.55 -31.52
N GLY A 151 7.08 23.13 -31.86
CA GLY A 151 5.90 23.17 -30.97
C GLY A 151 5.40 21.80 -30.55
N VAL A 152 5.38 20.82 -31.45
CA VAL A 152 4.90 19.46 -31.17
C VAL A 152 5.89 18.71 -30.26
N VAL A 153 7.19 18.88 -30.52
CA VAL A 153 8.26 18.28 -29.71
C VAL A 153 8.30 18.88 -28.31
N LEU A 154 8.14 20.20 -28.17
CA LEU A 154 8.09 20.88 -26.88
C LEU A 154 6.84 20.50 -26.07
N ALA A 155 5.68 20.38 -26.73
CA ALA A 155 4.46 19.89 -26.07
C ALA A 155 4.62 18.44 -25.56
N GLY A 156 5.21 17.55 -26.39
CA GLY A 156 5.52 16.18 -25.97
C GLY A 156 6.52 16.13 -24.81
N LEU A 157 7.57 16.95 -24.85
CA LEU A 157 8.54 17.08 -23.75
C LEU A 157 7.89 17.59 -22.47
N ALA A 158 7.00 18.59 -22.55
CA ALA A 158 6.28 19.11 -21.39
C ALA A 158 5.43 18.03 -20.72
N LEU A 159 4.72 17.20 -21.49
CA LEU A 159 3.92 16.08 -20.97
C LEU A 159 4.78 15.02 -20.27
N VAL A 160 5.95 14.69 -20.84
CA VAL A 160 6.88 13.74 -20.23
C VAL A 160 7.54 14.31 -18.97
N MET A 161 7.89 15.61 -19.00
CA MET A 161 8.50 16.32 -17.87
C MET A 161 7.54 16.47 -16.70
N ASP A 162 6.28 16.85 -16.94
CA ASP A 162 5.25 16.96 -15.91
C ASP A 162 5.11 15.64 -15.14
N HIS A 163 5.08 14.52 -15.88
CA HIS A 163 5.04 13.20 -15.29
C HIS A 163 6.31 12.85 -14.50
N TRP A 164 7.49 13.20 -15.02
CA TRP A 164 8.78 12.97 -14.35
C TRP A 164 8.89 13.75 -13.03
N PHE A 165 8.42 15.00 -13.00
CA PHE A 165 8.44 15.84 -11.80
C PHE A 165 7.45 15.35 -10.74
N ASP A 166 6.26 14.90 -11.13
CA ASP A 166 5.29 14.31 -10.18
C ASP A 166 5.84 13.02 -9.54
N PHE A 167 6.59 12.21 -10.30
CA PHE A 167 7.28 11.03 -9.76
C PHE A 167 8.44 11.38 -8.80
N ARG A 168 9.25 12.40 -9.11
CA ARG A 168 10.34 12.84 -8.22
C ARG A 168 9.85 13.55 -6.96
N GLY A 169 8.78 14.35 -7.07
CA GLY A 169 8.18 15.05 -5.93
C GLY A 169 7.69 14.09 -4.83
N LYS A 170 7.20 12.91 -5.23
CA LYS A 170 6.74 11.88 -4.30
C LYS A 170 7.87 11.13 -3.58
N ARG A 171 9.06 10.95 -4.20
CA ARG A 171 10.21 10.32 -3.51
C ARG A 171 10.78 11.15 -2.35
N ARG A 172 10.57 12.47 -2.34
CA ARG A 172 11.08 13.36 -1.27
C ARG A 172 10.20 13.39 -0.02
N LYS A 173 8.94 12.97 -0.08
CA LYS A 173 8.00 12.99 1.07
C LYS A 173 7.86 11.63 1.79
N GLY A 174 8.57 10.60 1.33
CA GLY A 174 8.51 9.24 1.89
C GLY A 174 9.76 8.80 2.66
N LYS A 175 10.55 9.75 3.18
CA LYS A 175 11.63 9.49 4.14
C LYS A 175 11.36 10.24 5.43
#